data_AF-M7XIS6-F1
#
_entry.id   AF-M7XIS6-F1
#
_cell.length_a   1.000
_cell.length_b   1.000
_cell.length_c   1.000
_cell.angle_alpha   90.00
_cell.angle_beta   90.00
_cell.angle_gamma   90.00
#
_symmetry.space_group_name_H-M   'P 1'
#
loop_
_entity.id
_entity.type
_entity.pdbx_description
1 polymer ?
#
loop_
_entity_poly.entity_id
_entity_poly.type
_entity_poly.pdbx_seq_one_letter_code
_entity_poly.pdbx_strand_id
1 'polypeptide(L)'
;MVELAKEIGVDVKKPLKRAKYEEELLLLQTELALLTEYIAKKKLRVAVLFEGRDAAGKGGSIKRFVEHLNPNASGVVALSKPTEIEKGQWYFQRYIEVLPNPGQIKFFDRSWYNRAVVEPVMGFCNDKQYEIFMRQVTNFEHMLYEDGITVIKFWFDITREEQQKRFDARKGNPLKEWKFSPVDLKGQELWDHFTDYKEAMFLETHTSFSPWVIVDTNNKEEARLESLRYVLSRFKYPGKGKTKVSLKFDPNVVFKYYRKNEKFDL
;
A
#
# COMPACT_ATOMS: atom_id res chain seq x y z
N MET A 1 -14.58 -35.31 -2.49
CA MET A 1 -14.68 -34.17 -3.46
C MET A 1 -13.40 -33.98 -4.26
N VAL A 2 -12.23 -33.75 -3.64
CA VAL A 2 -10.96 -33.58 -4.39
C VAL A 2 -10.48 -34.88 -5.07
N GLU A 3 -10.64 -36.02 -4.40
CA GLU A 3 -10.33 -37.34 -4.98
C GLU A 3 -11.24 -37.66 -6.16
N LEU A 4 -12.56 -37.51 -5.99
CA LEU A 4 -13.55 -37.64 -7.06
C LEU A 4 -13.26 -36.74 -8.26
N ALA A 5 -12.82 -35.49 -8.03
CA ALA A 5 -12.47 -34.54 -9.09
C ALA A 5 -11.20 -34.95 -9.86
N LYS A 6 -10.23 -35.59 -9.20
CA LYS A 6 -9.04 -36.16 -9.86
C LYS A 6 -9.40 -37.39 -10.70
N GLU A 7 -10.32 -38.22 -10.22
CA GLU A 7 -10.80 -39.42 -10.93
C GLU A 7 -11.54 -39.07 -12.23
N ILE A 8 -12.28 -37.96 -12.27
CA ILE A 8 -12.97 -37.47 -13.48
C ILE A 8 -12.10 -36.53 -14.35
N GLY A 9 -10.79 -36.43 -14.08
CA GLY A 9 -9.85 -35.66 -14.90
C GLY A 9 -9.93 -34.14 -14.79
N VAL A 10 -10.55 -33.59 -13.73
CA VAL A 10 -10.66 -32.14 -13.52
C VAL A 10 -9.40 -31.59 -12.84
N ASP A 11 -8.83 -30.50 -13.40
CA ASP A 11 -7.68 -29.84 -12.78
C ASP A 11 -8.07 -29.10 -11.48
N VAL A 12 -7.77 -29.75 -10.36
CA VAL A 12 -8.01 -29.23 -9.01
C VAL A 12 -6.91 -28.30 -8.49
N LYS A 13 -5.77 -28.13 -9.19
CA LYS A 13 -4.64 -27.36 -8.67
C LYS A 13 -4.99 -25.90 -8.40
N LYS A 14 -5.66 -25.26 -9.35
CA LYS A 14 -6.04 -23.84 -9.24
C LYS A 14 -7.12 -23.60 -8.16
N PRO A 15 -8.22 -24.37 -8.09
CA PRO A 15 -9.17 -24.30 -6.99
C PRO A 15 -8.53 -24.54 -5.62
N LEU A 16 -7.64 -25.54 -5.48
CA LEU A 16 -6.96 -25.82 -4.23
C LEU A 16 -6.02 -24.70 -3.80
N LYS A 17 -5.25 -24.12 -4.73
CA LYS A 17 -4.40 -22.94 -4.44
C LYS A 17 -5.25 -21.77 -3.96
N ARG A 18 -6.39 -21.53 -4.61
CA ARG A 18 -7.32 -20.47 -4.24
C ARG A 18 -7.90 -20.68 -2.84
N ALA A 19 -8.35 -21.89 -2.53
CA ALA A 19 -8.87 -22.23 -1.22
C ALA A 19 -7.83 -22.02 -0.11
N LYS A 20 -6.58 -22.44 -0.33
CA LYS A 20 -5.48 -22.19 0.61
C LYS A 20 -5.23 -20.70 0.85
N TYR A 21 -5.20 -19.90 -0.22
CA TYR A 21 -5.07 -18.45 -0.09
C TYR A 21 -6.22 -17.83 0.72
N GLU A 22 -7.46 -18.27 0.49
CA GLU A 22 -8.64 -17.75 1.19
C GLU A 22 -8.65 -18.13 2.67
N GLU A 23 -8.27 -19.37 2.99
CA GLU A 23 -8.09 -19.83 4.37
C GLU A 23 -7.03 -19.00 5.11
N GLU A 24 -5.85 -18.85 4.51
CA GLU A 24 -4.75 -18.10 5.08
C GLU A 24 -5.08 -16.61 5.25
N LEU A 25 -5.76 -16.02 4.27
CA LEU A 25 -6.25 -14.65 4.33
C LEU A 25 -7.22 -14.45 5.51
N LEU A 26 -8.17 -15.37 5.70
CA LEU A 26 -9.15 -15.29 6.79
C LEU A 26 -8.47 -15.32 8.16
N LEU A 27 -7.45 -16.17 8.32
CA LEU A 27 -6.68 -16.23 9.56
C LEU A 27 -5.89 -14.94 9.82
N LEU A 28 -5.28 -14.36 8.78
CA LEU A 28 -4.60 -13.06 8.90
C LEU A 28 -5.58 -11.90 9.18
N GLN A 29 -6.76 -11.91 8.58
CA GLN A 29 -7.82 -10.93 8.86
C GLN A 29 -8.32 -11.05 10.29
N THR A 30 -8.40 -12.26 10.84
CA THR A 30 -8.73 -12.49 12.25
C THR A 30 -7.66 -11.87 13.17
N GLU A 31 -6.38 -12.03 12.84
CA GLU A 31 -5.27 -11.37 13.56
C GLU A 31 -5.34 -9.83 13.44
N LEU A 32 -5.73 -9.31 12.27
CA LEU A 32 -5.91 -7.87 12.07
C LEU A 32 -7.10 -7.31 12.87
N ALA A 33 -8.17 -8.10 13.06
CA ALA A 33 -9.28 -7.73 13.93
C ALA A 33 -8.82 -7.63 15.40
N LEU A 34 -8.01 -8.58 15.89
CA LEU A 34 -7.40 -8.51 17.22
C LEU A 34 -6.50 -7.28 17.39
N LEU A 35 -5.68 -6.97 16.38
CA LEU A 35 -4.86 -5.76 16.36
C LEU A 35 -5.72 -4.49 16.41
N THR A 36 -6.79 -4.43 15.61
CA THR A 36 -7.68 -3.26 15.56
C THR A 36 -8.40 -3.03 16.88
N GLU A 37 -8.84 -4.10 17.55
CA GLU A 37 -9.40 -4.03 18.90
C GLU A 37 -8.37 -3.48 19.91
N TYR A 38 -7.13 -3.93 19.82
CA TYR A 38 -6.04 -3.44 20.65
C TYR A 38 -5.74 -1.94 20.41
N ILE A 39 -5.67 -1.51 19.14
CA ILE A 39 -5.50 -0.11 18.74
C ILE A 39 -6.63 0.74 19.37
N ALA A 40 -7.88 0.31 19.25
CA ALA A 40 -9.04 1.01 19.81
C ALA A 40 -8.98 1.12 21.34
N LYS A 41 -8.65 0.03 22.04
CA LYS A 41 -8.54 0.00 23.51
C LYS A 41 -7.39 0.86 24.03
N LYS A 42 -6.25 0.85 23.34
CA LYS A 42 -5.05 1.62 23.73
C LYS A 42 -5.01 3.03 23.16
N LYS A 43 -6.05 3.43 22.41
CA LYS A 43 -6.14 4.74 21.75
C LYS A 43 -4.96 5.05 20.84
N LEU A 44 -4.35 4.01 20.27
CA LEU A 44 -3.27 4.15 19.29
C LEU A 44 -3.80 4.74 17.98
N ARG A 45 -2.92 5.38 17.22
CA ARG A 45 -3.24 6.00 15.94
C ARG A 45 -2.33 5.43 14.87
N VAL A 46 -2.91 4.82 13.84
CA VAL A 46 -2.14 4.11 12.81
C VAL A 46 -2.57 4.58 11.42
N ALA A 47 -1.61 5.01 10.60
CA ALA A 47 -1.81 5.34 9.19
C ALA A 47 -1.00 4.35 8.33
N VAL A 48 -1.66 3.67 7.40
CA VAL A 48 -1.02 2.75 6.46
C VAL A 48 -1.19 3.33 5.05
N LEU A 49 -0.09 3.77 4.45
CA LEU A 49 -0.07 4.39 3.14
C LEU A 49 0.20 3.33 2.08
N PHE A 50 -0.68 3.24 1.07
CA PHE A 50 -0.49 2.38 -0.09
C PHE A 50 -0.13 3.27 -1.27
N GLU A 51 1.16 3.32 -1.58
CA GLU A 51 1.70 3.92 -2.80
C GLU A 51 2.16 2.84 -3.77
N GLY A 52 2.49 3.24 -4.98
CA GLY A 52 2.92 2.35 -6.05
C GLY A 52 2.29 2.69 -7.37
N ARG A 53 2.78 2.06 -8.44
CA ARG A 53 2.30 2.31 -9.81
C ARG A 53 0.83 1.94 -9.97
N ASP A 54 0.24 2.46 -11.03
CA ASP A 54 -1.07 1.99 -11.45
C ASP A 54 -1.04 0.51 -11.80
N ALA A 55 -2.16 -0.15 -11.55
CA ALA A 55 -2.31 -1.60 -11.62
C ALA A 55 -1.43 -2.48 -10.70
N ALA A 56 -0.59 -1.89 -9.83
CA ALA A 56 0.21 -2.64 -8.85
C ALA A 56 -0.64 -3.43 -7.84
N GLY A 57 -1.85 -2.98 -7.52
CA GLY A 57 -2.81 -3.77 -6.73
C GLY A 57 -3.21 -3.18 -5.38
N LYS A 58 -2.80 -1.94 -5.09
CA LYS A 58 -3.14 -1.14 -3.90
C LYS A 58 -4.57 -1.33 -3.40
N GLY A 59 -5.57 -0.85 -4.14
CA GLY A 59 -6.98 -0.96 -3.75
C GLY A 59 -7.49 -2.39 -3.58
N GLY A 60 -6.89 -3.37 -4.29
CA GLY A 60 -7.21 -4.78 -4.08
C GLY A 60 -6.70 -5.32 -2.75
N SER A 61 -5.54 -4.83 -2.29
CA SER A 61 -5.02 -5.13 -0.95
C SER A 61 -5.81 -4.41 0.12
N ILE A 62 -6.05 -3.09 -0.02
CA ILE A 62 -6.86 -2.33 0.94
C ILE A 62 -8.23 -3.00 1.14
N LYS A 63 -8.89 -3.44 0.06
CA LYS A 63 -10.16 -4.17 0.15
C LYS A 63 -10.07 -5.41 1.05
N ARG A 64 -8.97 -6.15 1.03
CA ARG A 64 -8.75 -7.32 1.90
C ARG A 64 -8.37 -6.96 3.33
N PHE A 65 -7.70 -5.84 3.54
CA PHE A 65 -7.42 -5.36 4.88
C PHE A 65 -8.71 -4.98 5.62
N VAL A 66 -9.64 -4.30 4.95
CA VAL A 66 -10.84 -3.75 5.60
C VAL A 66 -12.06 -4.66 5.59
N GLU A 67 -12.01 -5.80 4.88
CA GLU A 67 -13.16 -6.67 4.58
C GLU A 67 -13.97 -7.10 5.81
N HIS A 68 -13.29 -7.27 6.96
CA HIS A 68 -13.90 -7.76 8.21
C HIS A 68 -13.61 -6.86 9.41
N LEU A 69 -13.17 -5.61 9.19
CA LEU A 69 -12.86 -4.70 10.28
C LEU A 69 -14.06 -3.88 10.73
N ASN A 70 -14.06 -3.47 12.00
CA ASN A 70 -15.05 -2.57 12.54
C ASN A 70 -14.89 -1.17 11.89
N PRO A 71 -15.93 -0.62 11.23
CA PRO A 71 -15.84 0.67 10.54
C PRO A 71 -15.66 1.87 11.49
N ASN A 72 -15.95 1.73 12.79
CA ASN A 72 -15.71 2.81 13.75
C ASN A 72 -14.23 2.93 14.15
N ALA A 73 -13.51 1.80 14.12
CA ALA A 73 -12.09 1.71 14.49
C ALA A 73 -11.15 1.68 13.27
N SER A 74 -11.69 1.54 12.06
CA SER A 74 -10.92 1.47 10.83
C SER A 74 -11.57 2.25 9.69
N GLY A 75 -10.77 2.77 8.75
CA GLY A 75 -11.32 3.49 7.61
C GLY A 75 -10.37 3.52 6.41
N VAL A 76 -10.94 3.72 5.23
CA VAL A 76 -10.18 3.96 3.99
C VAL A 76 -10.20 5.45 3.69
N VAL A 77 -9.03 6.02 3.41
CA VAL A 77 -8.88 7.39 2.93
C VAL A 77 -8.54 7.32 1.44
N ALA A 78 -9.41 7.86 0.60
CA ALA A 78 -9.21 7.95 -0.84
C ALA A 78 -9.63 9.35 -1.30
N LEU A 79 -8.72 10.33 -1.17
CA LEU A 79 -9.00 11.71 -1.55
C LEU A 79 -9.06 11.86 -3.08
N SER A 80 -10.03 12.63 -3.55
CA SER A 80 -10.11 13.04 -4.95
C SER A 80 -9.07 14.10 -5.29
N LYS A 81 -9.01 14.52 -6.56
CA LYS A 81 -8.20 15.67 -6.99
C LYS A 81 -8.54 16.89 -6.11
N PRO A 82 -7.52 17.69 -5.71
CA PRO A 82 -7.77 18.85 -4.86
C PRO A 82 -8.68 19.86 -5.56
N THR A 83 -9.62 20.41 -4.80
CA THR A 83 -10.44 21.57 -5.17
C THR A 83 -9.58 22.82 -5.33
N GLU A 84 -10.11 23.87 -5.95
CA GLU A 84 -9.39 25.15 -6.08
C GLU A 84 -8.99 25.75 -4.73
N ILE A 85 -9.84 25.56 -3.71
CA ILE A 85 -9.53 26.00 -2.34
C ILE A 85 -8.37 25.17 -1.77
N GLU A 86 -8.42 23.84 -1.87
CA GLU A 86 -7.34 22.96 -1.38
C GLU A 86 -6.01 23.19 -2.11
N LYS A 87 -6.04 23.60 -3.40
CA LYS A 87 -4.82 23.98 -4.14
C LYS A 87 -4.17 25.26 -3.61
N GLY A 88 -4.97 26.18 -3.05
CA GLY A 88 -4.50 27.41 -2.42
C GLY A 88 -4.05 27.24 -0.96
N GLN A 89 -4.34 26.08 -0.35
CA GLN A 89 -3.94 25.75 1.02
C GLN A 89 -2.52 25.19 1.09
N TRP A 90 -2.02 25.04 2.32
CA TRP A 90 -0.83 24.22 2.53
C TRP A 90 -1.11 22.77 2.14
N TYR A 91 -0.21 22.16 1.37
CA TYR A 91 -0.45 20.86 0.72
C TYR A 91 -0.87 19.74 1.68
N PHE A 92 -0.30 19.71 2.89
CA PHE A 92 -0.58 18.68 3.88
C PHE A 92 -1.91 18.89 4.61
N GLN A 93 -2.53 20.08 4.54
CA GLN A 93 -3.72 20.44 5.32
C GLN A 93 -4.87 19.44 5.11
N ARG A 94 -5.22 19.15 3.85
CA ARG A 94 -6.29 18.18 3.53
C ARG A 94 -6.01 16.76 4.02
N TYR A 95 -4.73 16.39 4.15
CA TYR A 95 -4.34 15.07 4.65
C TYR A 95 -4.40 15.03 6.18
N ILE A 96 -4.09 16.14 6.85
CA ILE A 96 -4.19 16.29 8.32
C ILE A 96 -5.65 16.07 8.77
N GLU A 97 -6.62 16.64 8.04
CA GLU A 97 -8.06 16.51 8.34
C GLU A 97 -8.53 15.05 8.37
N VAL A 98 -7.85 14.17 7.65
CA VAL A 98 -8.22 12.74 7.53
C VAL A 98 -7.26 11.80 8.25
N LEU A 99 -6.35 12.30 9.10
CA LEU A 99 -5.50 11.47 9.94
C LEU A 99 -6.30 10.60 10.93
N PRO A 100 -5.75 9.48 11.43
CA PRO A 100 -6.42 8.61 12.38
C PRO A 100 -6.66 9.30 13.73
N ASN A 101 -7.91 9.29 14.21
CA ASN A 101 -8.25 9.71 15.57
C ASN A 101 -7.78 8.67 16.60
N PRO A 102 -7.73 9.00 17.91
CA PRO A 102 -7.35 8.05 18.96
C PRO A 102 -8.16 6.75 18.91
N GLY A 103 -7.47 5.64 18.66
CA GLY A 103 -8.06 4.32 18.54
C GLY A 103 -8.41 3.89 17.11
N GLN A 104 -7.94 4.63 16.10
CA GLN A 104 -8.20 4.33 14.69
C GLN A 104 -6.96 3.84 13.93
N ILE A 105 -7.22 2.92 12.98
CA ILE A 105 -6.32 2.60 11.88
C ILE A 105 -6.92 3.08 10.56
N LYS A 106 -6.19 3.89 9.80
CA LYS A 106 -6.62 4.38 8.48
C LYS A 106 -5.71 3.86 7.37
N PHE A 107 -6.33 3.38 6.30
CA PHE A 107 -5.66 2.86 5.10
C PHE A 107 -5.81 3.88 3.97
N PHE A 108 -4.70 4.49 3.55
CA PHE A 108 -4.67 5.54 2.54
C PHE A 108 -4.44 4.91 1.16
N ASP A 109 -5.44 4.99 0.26
CA ASP A 109 -5.29 4.66 -1.16
C ASP A 109 -4.72 5.88 -1.88
N ARG A 110 -3.38 5.88 -2.01
CA ARG A 110 -2.56 7.09 -2.22
C ARG A 110 -2.62 8.06 -1.03
N SER A 111 -1.67 8.97 -0.99
CA SER A 111 -1.40 9.85 0.15
C SER A 111 -0.78 11.17 -0.31
N TRP A 112 -0.16 11.90 0.62
CA TRP A 112 0.64 13.08 0.32
C TRP A 112 1.81 12.79 -0.65
N TYR A 113 2.22 11.52 -0.81
CA TYR A 113 3.21 11.14 -1.81
C TYR A 113 2.74 11.23 -3.27
N ASN A 114 1.47 11.59 -3.53
CA ASN A 114 1.06 12.03 -4.86
C ASN A 114 1.99 13.12 -5.42
N ARG A 115 2.41 14.09 -4.59
CA ARG A 115 3.34 15.15 -4.98
C ARG A 115 4.78 14.70 -5.18
N ALA A 116 5.16 13.54 -4.65
CA ALA A 116 6.50 12.99 -4.85
C ALA A 116 6.68 12.33 -6.22
N VAL A 117 5.59 11.83 -6.81
CA VAL A 117 5.66 10.96 -8.00
C VAL A 117 4.63 11.34 -9.06
N VAL A 118 3.33 11.21 -8.77
CA VAL A 118 2.29 11.36 -9.80
C VAL A 118 2.15 12.81 -10.26
N GLU A 119 2.11 13.77 -9.33
CA GLU A 119 1.94 15.18 -9.69
C GLU A 119 3.08 15.72 -10.58
N PRO A 120 4.37 15.53 -10.26
CA PRO A 120 5.43 16.06 -11.12
C PRO A 120 5.50 15.36 -12.49
N VAL A 121 5.35 14.03 -12.54
CA VAL A 121 5.36 13.27 -13.81
C VAL A 121 4.23 13.69 -14.74
N MET A 122 3.06 14.01 -14.18
CA MET A 122 1.87 14.40 -14.95
C MET A 122 1.70 15.91 -15.11
N GLY A 123 2.60 16.73 -14.57
CA GLY A 123 2.51 18.19 -14.61
C GLY A 123 1.36 18.79 -13.77
N PHE A 124 0.96 18.11 -12.69
CA PHE A 124 -0.06 18.61 -11.76
C PHE A 124 0.51 19.47 -10.63
N CYS A 125 1.83 19.52 -10.51
CA CYS A 125 2.55 20.50 -9.69
C CYS A 125 3.71 21.10 -10.51
N ASN A 126 4.18 22.27 -10.09
CA ASN A 126 5.42 22.85 -10.63
C ASN A 126 6.64 22.41 -9.81
N ASP A 127 7.85 22.62 -10.35
CA ASP A 127 9.11 22.20 -9.73
C ASP A 127 9.27 22.77 -8.31
N LYS A 128 8.91 24.04 -8.12
CA LYS A 128 8.96 24.69 -6.80
C LYS A 128 8.06 23.98 -5.78
N GLN A 129 6.85 23.56 -6.18
CA GLN A 129 5.93 22.81 -5.30
C GLN A 129 6.48 21.42 -4.98
N TYR A 130 7.07 20.73 -5.96
CA TYR A 130 7.73 19.45 -5.78
C TYR A 130 8.89 19.56 -4.77
N GLU A 131 9.81 20.50 -4.98
CA GLU A 131 10.96 20.72 -4.10
C GLU A 131 10.55 21.09 -2.66
N ILE A 132 9.55 21.96 -2.51
CA ILE A 132 8.99 22.31 -1.20
C ILE A 132 8.44 21.07 -0.51
N PHE A 133 7.68 20.24 -1.22
CA PHE A 133 7.14 18.99 -0.67
C PHE A 133 8.25 18.03 -0.25
N MET A 134 9.24 17.79 -1.11
CA MET A 134 10.35 16.88 -0.82
C MET A 134 11.14 17.34 0.41
N ARG A 135 11.31 18.65 0.61
CA ARG A 135 11.93 19.21 1.83
C ARG A 135 11.05 19.11 3.08
N GLN A 136 9.73 19.18 2.93
CA GLN A 136 8.80 19.23 4.08
C GLN A 136 8.35 17.85 4.55
N VAL A 137 8.22 16.86 3.66
CA VAL A 137 7.53 15.59 3.95
C VAL A 137 8.16 14.80 5.09
N THR A 138 9.50 14.78 5.19
CA THR A 138 10.20 14.09 6.30
C THR A 138 9.96 14.77 7.63
N ASN A 139 9.96 16.11 7.67
CA ASN A 139 9.60 16.88 8.88
C ASN A 139 8.13 16.70 9.25
N PHE A 140 7.24 16.68 8.25
CA PHE A 140 5.82 16.37 8.46
C PHE A 140 5.64 15.01 9.12
N GLU A 141 6.26 13.96 8.58
CA GLU A 141 6.21 12.61 9.16
C GLU A 141 6.88 12.53 10.53
N HIS A 142 7.93 13.31 10.78
CA HIS A 142 8.56 13.38 12.10
C HIS A 142 7.59 13.94 13.15
N MET A 143 6.86 15.02 12.82
CA MET A 143 5.83 15.56 13.71
C MET A 143 4.73 14.52 14.01
N LEU A 144 4.30 13.75 13.00
CA LEU A 144 3.34 12.66 13.20
C LEU A 144 3.90 11.57 14.13
N TYR A 145 5.18 11.22 13.94
CA TYR A 145 5.88 10.23 14.76
C TYR A 145 5.99 10.69 16.23
N GLU A 146 6.40 11.93 16.48
CA GLU A 146 6.51 12.49 17.84
C GLU A 146 5.15 12.60 18.53
N ASP A 147 4.09 12.92 17.79
CA ASP A 147 2.71 12.90 18.28
C ASP A 147 2.22 11.45 18.56
N GLY A 148 2.92 10.42 18.09
CA GLY A 148 2.60 9.01 18.34
C GLY A 148 1.67 8.38 17.30
N ILE A 149 1.58 8.95 16.11
CA ILE A 149 0.95 8.30 14.95
C ILE A 149 1.96 7.34 14.33
N THR A 150 1.62 6.06 14.30
CA THR A 150 2.43 5.06 13.59
C THR A 150 2.13 5.14 12.09
N VAL A 151 3.12 5.53 11.30
CA VAL A 151 3.02 5.55 9.83
C VAL A 151 3.70 4.32 9.25
N ILE A 152 2.98 3.56 8.42
CA ILE A 152 3.52 2.44 7.63
C ILE A 152 3.41 2.83 6.15
N LYS A 153 4.54 2.95 5.45
CA LYS A 153 4.58 3.34 4.04
C LYS A 153 4.87 2.14 3.15
N PHE A 154 3.88 1.70 2.38
CA PHE A 154 4.06 0.68 1.37
C PHE A 154 4.25 1.28 -0.02
N TRP A 155 5.23 0.77 -0.75
CA TRP A 155 5.33 0.89 -2.19
C TRP A 155 5.04 -0.46 -2.85
N PHE A 156 3.92 -0.53 -3.55
CA PHE A 156 3.49 -1.68 -4.32
C PHE A 156 4.25 -1.69 -5.65
N ASP A 157 5.26 -2.55 -5.74
CA ASP A 157 6.15 -2.67 -6.88
C ASP A 157 5.67 -3.77 -7.84
N ILE A 158 5.65 -3.45 -9.12
CA ILE A 158 5.16 -4.33 -10.18
C ILE A 158 6.13 -4.22 -11.34
N THR A 159 6.37 -5.31 -12.04
CA THR A 159 7.16 -5.29 -13.28
C THR A 159 6.41 -4.60 -14.41
N ARG A 160 7.16 -4.07 -15.39
CA ARG A 160 6.57 -3.40 -16.55
C ARG A 160 5.67 -4.35 -17.34
N GLU A 161 6.11 -5.59 -17.46
CA GLU A 161 5.44 -6.67 -18.17
C GLU A 161 4.12 -7.06 -17.49
N GLU A 162 4.14 -7.26 -16.16
CA GLU A 162 2.92 -7.60 -15.42
C GLU A 162 1.96 -6.41 -15.34
N GLN A 163 2.46 -5.16 -15.34
CA GLN A 163 1.61 -3.98 -15.46
C GLN A 163 0.87 -3.97 -16.81
N GLN A 164 1.59 -4.18 -17.92
CA GLN A 164 1.00 -4.25 -19.27
C GLN A 164 -0.07 -5.34 -19.36
N LYS A 165 0.26 -6.55 -18.90
CA LYS A 165 -0.68 -7.68 -18.84
C LYS A 165 -1.94 -7.36 -18.04
N ARG A 166 -1.82 -6.61 -16.94
CA ARG A 166 -2.99 -6.18 -16.13
C ARG A 166 -3.81 -5.12 -16.83
N PHE A 167 -3.20 -4.22 -17.60
CA PHE A 167 -3.94 -3.26 -18.41
C PHE A 167 -4.73 -3.97 -19.51
N ASP A 168 -4.12 -4.91 -20.23
CA ASP A 168 -4.82 -5.63 -21.29
C ASP A 168 -5.96 -6.50 -20.73
N ALA A 169 -5.75 -7.15 -19.58
CA ALA A 169 -6.81 -7.89 -18.89
C ALA A 169 -7.95 -7.01 -18.33
N ARG A 170 -7.76 -5.69 -18.25
CA ARG A 170 -8.83 -4.74 -17.88
C ARG A 170 -9.61 -4.25 -19.10
N LYS A 171 -8.97 -4.08 -20.26
CA LYS A 171 -9.62 -3.60 -21.50
C LYS A 171 -10.78 -4.50 -21.92
N GLY A 172 -10.68 -5.80 -21.66
CA GLY A 172 -11.75 -6.77 -21.95
C GLY A 172 -12.75 -7.00 -20.80
N ASN A 173 -12.75 -6.19 -19.74
CA ASN A 173 -13.60 -6.41 -18.57
C ASN A 173 -14.45 -5.18 -18.23
N PRO A 174 -15.76 -5.18 -18.53
CA PRO A 174 -16.67 -4.05 -18.28
C PRO A 174 -16.69 -3.59 -16.81
N LEU A 175 -16.52 -4.51 -15.85
CA LEU A 175 -16.49 -4.20 -14.41
C LEU A 175 -15.21 -3.47 -13.96
N LYS A 176 -14.23 -3.31 -14.86
CA LYS A 176 -12.94 -2.68 -14.57
C LYS A 176 -12.64 -1.48 -15.48
N GLU A 177 -13.53 -1.12 -16.40
CA GLU A 177 -13.34 0.01 -17.32
C GLU A 177 -13.13 1.34 -16.58
N TRP A 178 -13.87 1.55 -15.49
CA TRP A 178 -13.72 2.74 -14.63
C TRP A 178 -12.32 2.90 -14.01
N LYS A 179 -11.48 1.85 -14.05
CA LYS A 179 -10.09 1.88 -13.55
C LYS A 179 -9.09 2.41 -14.57
N PHE A 180 -9.53 2.90 -15.72
CA PHE A 180 -8.66 3.57 -16.69
C PHE A 180 -8.83 5.09 -16.56
N SER A 181 -7.77 5.75 -16.12
CA SER A 181 -7.61 7.19 -16.18
C SER A 181 -6.63 7.59 -17.29
N PRO A 182 -6.58 8.87 -17.69
CA PRO A 182 -5.54 9.36 -18.60
C PRO A 182 -4.11 9.12 -18.09
N VAL A 183 -3.91 9.02 -16.77
CA VAL A 183 -2.63 8.67 -16.14
C VAL A 183 -2.27 7.22 -16.45
N ASP A 184 -3.24 6.30 -16.35
CA ASP A 184 -3.04 4.88 -16.64
C ASP A 184 -2.57 4.64 -18.07
N LEU A 185 -3.11 5.39 -19.04
CA LEU A 185 -2.75 5.28 -20.45
C LEU A 185 -1.32 5.72 -20.74
N LYS A 186 -0.82 6.73 -20.01
CA LYS A 186 0.56 7.21 -20.12
C LYS A 186 1.54 6.44 -19.24
N GLY A 187 1.07 5.59 -18.33
CA GLY A 187 1.91 4.94 -17.32
C GLY A 187 3.02 4.05 -17.90
N GLN A 188 2.80 3.46 -19.08
CA GLN A 188 3.81 2.67 -19.80
C GLN A 188 4.79 3.51 -20.61
N GLU A 189 4.34 4.64 -21.15
CA GLU A 189 5.15 5.61 -21.88
C GLU A 189 6.11 6.33 -20.93
N LEU A 190 5.58 6.80 -19.79
CA LEU A 190 6.33 7.55 -18.77
C LEU A 190 6.97 6.64 -17.71
N TRP A 191 7.17 5.35 -18.02
CA TRP A 191 7.64 4.35 -17.05
C TRP A 191 8.93 4.79 -16.35
N ASP A 192 9.90 5.27 -17.12
CA ASP A 192 11.22 5.69 -16.65
C ASP A 192 11.11 6.95 -15.79
N HIS A 193 10.35 7.96 -16.22
CA HIS A 193 10.08 9.15 -15.39
C HIS A 193 9.45 8.79 -14.04
N PHE A 194 8.46 7.90 -14.02
CA PHE A 194 7.89 7.38 -12.77
C PHE A 194 8.93 6.65 -11.91
N THR A 195 9.92 5.98 -12.53
CA THR A 195 11.03 5.34 -11.82
C THR A 195 11.93 6.38 -11.16
N ASP A 196 12.33 7.42 -11.90
CA ASP A 196 13.24 8.45 -11.42
C ASP A 196 12.67 9.17 -10.19
N TYR A 197 11.42 9.62 -10.27
CA TYR A 197 10.74 10.27 -9.14
C TYR A 197 10.52 9.33 -7.95
N LYS A 198 10.26 8.04 -8.20
CA LYS A 198 10.16 7.03 -7.14
C LYS A 198 11.52 6.84 -6.43
N GLU A 199 12.61 6.71 -7.16
CA GLU A 199 13.95 6.54 -6.57
C GLU A 199 14.36 7.78 -5.78
N ALA A 200 14.11 8.99 -6.31
CA ALA A 200 14.33 10.24 -5.58
C ALA A 200 13.48 10.32 -4.30
N MET A 201 12.21 9.93 -4.38
CA MET A 201 11.32 9.83 -3.21
C MET A 201 11.90 8.88 -2.16
N PHE A 202 12.34 7.68 -2.54
CA PHE A 202 12.92 6.73 -1.59
C PHE A 202 14.21 7.23 -0.96
N LEU A 203 15.10 7.81 -1.76
CA LEU A 203 16.39 8.31 -1.30
C LEU A 203 16.23 9.34 -0.18
N GLU A 204 15.34 10.31 -0.40
CA GLU A 204 15.13 11.46 0.49
C GLU A 204 14.18 11.17 1.65
N THR A 205 13.21 10.28 1.47
CA THR A 205 12.09 10.11 2.44
C THR A 205 12.08 8.76 3.15
N HIS A 206 13.05 7.87 2.87
CA HIS A 206 13.27 6.68 3.70
C HIS A 206 14.03 7.06 4.98
N THR A 207 13.35 7.01 6.13
CA THR A 207 13.95 7.31 7.44
C THR A 207 13.84 6.12 8.39
N SER A 208 14.58 6.16 9.51
CA SER A 208 14.53 5.11 10.54
C SER A 208 13.16 5.03 11.24
N PHE A 209 12.50 6.16 11.43
CA PHE A 209 11.19 6.28 12.09
C PHE A 209 10.01 6.10 11.13
N SER A 210 10.19 6.39 9.84
CA SER A 210 9.19 6.23 8.78
C SER A 210 9.83 5.58 7.54
N PRO A 211 10.15 4.28 7.60
CA PRO A 211 10.81 3.59 6.49
C PRO A 211 9.84 3.28 5.36
N TRP A 212 10.35 3.33 4.13
CA TRP A 212 9.68 2.74 2.97
C TRP A 212 9.79 1.22 2.95
N VAL A 213 8.65 0.57 2.69
CA VAL A 213 8.50 -0.87 2.60
C VAL A 213 8.03 -1.21 1.20
N ILE A 214 8.84 -1.96 0.47
CA ILE A 214 8.54 -2.42 -0.88
C ILE A 214 7.78 -3.74 -0.78
N VAL A 215 6.75 -3.88 -1.60
CA VAL A 215 5.93 -5.09 -1.74
C VAL A 215 6.00 -5.52 -3.20
N ASP A 216 6.60 -6.67 -3.51
CA ASP A 216 6.48 -7.30 -4.83
C ASP A 216 5.02 -7.72 -5.03
N THR A 217 4.42 -7.18 -6.08
CA THR A 217 3.00 -7.38 -6.36
C THR A 217 2.72 -8.16 -7.62
N ASN A 218 3.73 -8.75 -8.27
CA ASN A 218 3.54 -9.56 -9.47
C ASN A 218 2.52 -10.69 -9.21
N ASN A 219 2.62 -11.32 -8.04
CA ASN A 219 1.56 -12.18 -7.48
C ASN A 219 0.68 -11.41 -6.49
N LYS A 220 -0.55 -11.07 -6.91
CA LYS A 220 -1.49 -10.28 -6.08
C LYS A 220 -1.91 -10.97 -4.79
N GLU A 221 -2.03 -12.30 -4.81
CA GLU A 221 -2.51 -13.05 -3.64
C GLU A 221 -1.45 -13.02 -2.55
N GLU A 222 -0.23 -13.36 -2.91
CA GLU A 222 0.94 -13.33 -2.04
C GLU A 222 1.22 -11.92 -1.49
N ALA A 223 1.24 -10.89 -2.35
CA ALA A 223 1.43 -9.50 -1.91
C ALA A 223 0.43 -9.04 -0.84
N ARG A 224 -0.82 -9.53 -0.88
CA ARG A 224 -1.84 -9.22 0.14
C ARG A 224 -1.52 -9.90 1.47
N LEU A 225 -1.20 -11.19 1.44
CA LEU A 225 -0.87 -11.95 2.64
C LEU A 225 0.38 -11.38 3.31
N GLU A 226 1.42 -11.10 2.51
CA GLU A 226 2.70 -10.61 3.02
C GLU A 226 2.63 -9.17 3.54
N SER A 227 1.88 -8.28 2.86
CA SER A 227 1.65 -6.94 3.40
C SER A 227 0.83 -6.96 4.71
N LEU A 228 -0.16 -7.86 4.84
CA LEU A 228 -0.89 -8.07 6.10
C LEU A 228 0.06 -8.52 7.21
N ARG A 229 0.88 -9.54 6.94
CA ARG A 229 1.90 -10.02 7.88
C ARG A 229 2.85 -8.92 8.30
N TYR A 230 3.30 -8.10 7.37
CA TYR A 230 4.17 -6.97 7.69
C TYR A 230 3.49 -6.02 8.66
N VAL A 231 2.25 -5.58 8.42
CA VAL A 231 1.51 -4.72 9.36
C VAL A 231 1.37 -5.39 10.72
N LEU A 232 0.93 -6.65 10.78
CA LEU A 232 0.78 -7.38 12.04
C LEU A 232 2.11 -7.52 12.80
N SER A 233 3.23 -7.68 12.08
CA SER A 233 4.56 -7.81 12.68
C SER A 233 5.00 -6.55 13.44
N ARG A 234 4.49 -5.36 13.06
CA ARG A 234 4.87 -4.06 13.66
C ARG A 234 4.33 -3.86 15.07
N PHE A 235 3.35 -4.65 15.50
CA PHE A 235 2.67 -4.45 16.78
C PHE A 235 2.78 -5.65 17.70
N LYS A 236 2.77 -5.39 19.01
CA LYS A 236 2.54 -6.40 20.05
C LYS A 236 1.13 -6.19 20.56
N TYR A 237 0.23 -7.15 20.32
CA TYR A 237 -1.17 -7.08 20.74
C TYR A 237 -1.60 -8.38 21.42
N PRO A 238 -2.58 -8.34 22.35
CA PRO A 238 -3.11 -9.53 23.00
C PRO A 238 -3.68 -10.54 22.00
N GLY A 239 -3.38 -11.82 22.19
CA GLY A 239 -3.86 -12.89 21.32
C GLY A 239 -3.12 -13.02 19.98
N LYS A 240 -2.02 -12.29 19.77
CA LYS A 240 -1.18 -12.43 18.57
C LYS A 240 -0.73 -13.88 18.36
N GLY A 241 -1.04 -14.43 17.19
CA GLY A 241 -0.71 -15.80 16.81
C GLY A 241 -1.73 -16.86 17.27
N LYS A 242 -2.86 -16.46 17.86
CA LYS A 242 -3.92 -17.37 18.30
C LYS A 242 -4.51 -18.16 17.13
N THR A 243 -4.49 -17.60 15.92
CA THR A 243 -4.98 -18.27 14.71
C THR A 243 -4.04 -19.34 14.18
N LYS A 244 -2.82 -19.45 14.74
CA LYS A 244 -1.74 -20.37 14.32
C LYS A 244 -1.22 -20.14 12.89
N VAL A 245 -1.70 -19.12 12.18
CA VAL A 245 -1.12 -18.72 10.89
C VAL A 245 0.29 -18.18 11.10
N SER A 246 1.18 -18.44 10.14
CA SER A 246 2.50 -17.81 10.17
C SER A 246 2.36 -16.29 10.07
N LEU A 247 2.93 -15.58 11.04
CA LEU A 247 3.03 -14.11 11.04
C LEU A 247 4.39 -13.60 10.54
N LYS A 248 5.30 -14.51 10.18
CA LYS A 248 6.56 -14.17 9.52
C LYS A 248 6.26 -13.89 8.05
N PHE A 249 6.64 -12.71 7.59
CA PHE A 249 6.54 -12.36 6.17
C PHE A 249 7.78 -12.82 5.39
N ASP A 250 7.60 -13.09 4.10
CA ASP A 250 8.69 -13.45 3.19
C ASP A 250 9.50 -12.19 2.81
N PRO A 251 10.80 -12.13 3.15
CA PRO A 251 11.65 -10.99 2.80
C PRO A 251 11.90 -10.82 1.30
N ASN A 252 11.59 -11.82 0.47
CA ASN A 252 11.66 -11.68 -0.99
C ASN A 252 10.43 -10.97 -1.57
N VAL A 253 9.31 -10.97 -0.83
CA VAL A 253 8.07 -10.32 -1.25
C VAL A 253 7.92 -8.96 -0.57
N VAL A 254 8.23 -8.87 0.72
CA VAL A 254 8.13 -7.63 1.49
C VAL A 254 9.45 -7.30 2.16
N PHE A 255 10.07 -6.21 1.75
CA PHE A 255 11.37 -5.78 2.24
C PHE A 255 11.42 -4.26 2.41
N LYS A 256 12.29 -3.79 3.29
CA LYS A 256 12.57 -2.36 3.39
C LYS A 256 13.38 -1.92 2.19
N TYR A 257 13.16 -0.68 1.74
CA TYR A 257 14.09 -0.06 0.81
C TYR A 257 15.48 0.01 1.45
N TYR A 258 16.51 -0.38 0.70
CA TYR A 258 17.90 -0.19 1.06
C TYR A 258 18.50 0.77 0.04
N ARG A 259 19.16 1.82 0.53
CA ARG A 259 19.96 2.69 -0.34
C ARG A 259 21.00 1.79 -1.02
N LYS A 260 20.94 1.69 -2.35
CA LYS A 260 22.05 1.11 -3.10
C LYS A 260 23.22 2.06 -2.92
N ASN A 261 24.29 1.62 -2.28
CA ASN A 261 25.56 2.31 -2.43
C ASN A 261 25.92 2.15 -3.91
N GLU A 262 25.88 3.24 -4.68
CA GLU A 262 26.64 3.27 -5.93
C GLU A 262 28.06 2.88 -5.56
N LYS A 263 28.58 1.86 -6.24
CA LYS A 263 29.96 1.43 -6.07
C LYS A 263 30.83 2.67 -6.24
N PHE A 264 31.65 2.98 -5.23
CA PHE A 264 32.87 3.71 -5.49
C PHE A 264 33.66 2.85 -6.47
N ASP A 265 33.64 3.22 -7.75
CA ASP A 265 34.63 2.76 -8.70
C ASP A 265 35.98 3.35 -8.24
N LEU A 266 36.77 2.51 -7.57
CA LEU A 266 38.21 2.68 -7.34
C LEU A 266 38.96 1.89 -8.42
#